data_AF-A0A2R2W839-F1
#
_entry.id   AF-A0A2R2W839-F1
#
_cell.length_a   1.000
_cell.length_b   1.000
_cell.length_c   1.000
_cell.angle_alpha   90.00
_cell.angle_beta   90.00
_cell.angle_gamma   90.00
#
_symmetry.space_group_name_H-M   'P 1'
#
loop_
_entity.id
_entity.type
_entity.pdbx_description
1 polymer ?
#
loop_
_entity_poly.entity_id
_entity_poly.type
_entity_poly.pdbx_seq_one_letter_code
_entity_poly.pdbx_strand_id
1 'polypeptide(L)'
;MGRRLRGRAYARTMENRFRIDGHDLEVDARRSVVNVDVDGVLDATIAARRIPGEVSHWATVAPRLHFARVPLRFDGERLGATVDQEFLDSLLLEDGGVTFALSSRFDAFGTLTSHAGDRIRFTGRVETPWSDEPWRLDVACGFGGRRRAEI
;
A
#
# COMPACT_ATOMS: atom_id res chain seq x y z
N MET A 1 30.49 32.85 -17.58
CA MET A 1 30.71 32.23 -16.26
C MET A 1 29.37 31.73 -15.73
N GLY A 2 28.97 30.50 -16.10
CA GLY A 2 27.64 29.95 -15.78
C GLY A 2 27.78 28.65 -15.00
N ARG A 3 27.51 28.69 -13.69
CA ARG A 3 27.44 27.50 -12.84
C ARG A 3 26.14 26.77 -13.13
N ARG A 4 26.20 25.64 -13.86
CA ARG A 4 25.09 24.68 -13.90
C ARG A 4 25.13 23.84 -12.63
N LEU A 5 24.18 24.10 -11.73
CA LEU A 5 23.82 23.20 -10.64
C LEU A 5 23.28 21.90 -11.25
N ARG A 6 24.07 20.82 -11.23
CA ARG A 6 23.56 19.48 -11.55
C ARG A 6 22.88 18.91 -10.30
N GLY A 7 21.62 19.27 -10.13
CA GLY A 7 20.70 18.50 -9.31
C GLY A 7 20.40 17.17 -10.00
N ARG A 8 20.86 16.07 -9.42
CA ARG A 8 20.26 14.74 -9.57
C ARG A 8 20.45 14.02 -8.24
N ALA A 9 19.67 14.44 -7.26
CA ALA A 9 19.37 13.57 -6.15
C ALA A 9 18.61 12.36 -6.72
N TYR A 10 19.14 11.19 -6.44
CA TYR A 10 18.67 9.90 -6.91
C TYR A 10 17.20 9.71 -6.56
N ALA A 11 16.32 9.67 -7.56
CA ALA A 11 15.05 8.98 -7.41
C ALA A 11 15.40 7.50 -7.20
N ARG A 12 15.45 7.08 -5.93
CA ARG A 12 15.52 5.67 -5.55
C ARG A 12 14.28 5.04 -6.19
N THR A 13 14.46 4.28 -7.27
CA THR A 13 13.36 3.65 -7.99
C THR A 13 12.61 2.79 -6.98
N MET A 14 11.40 3.20 -6.64
CA MET A 14 10.62 2.51 -5.63
C MET A 14 10.14 1.17 -6.20
N GLU A 15 10.80 0.08 -5.79
CA GLU A 15 10.46 -1.28 -6.19
C GLU A 15 9.16 -1.74 -5.53
N ASN A 16 8.34 -2.48 -6.30
CA ASN A 16 7.16 -3.18 -5.79
C ASN A 16 7.56 -4.09 -4.64
N ARG A 17 6.92 -3.95 -3.48
CA ARG A 17 7.24 -4.72 -2.28
C ARG A 17 6.01 -4.95 -1.44
N PHE A 18 5.98 -6.08 -0.75
CA PHE A 18 5.01 -6.36 0.28
C PHE A 18 5.78 -6.87 1.48
N ARG A 19 6.09 -6.00 2.45
CA ARG A 19 6.91 -6.34 3.61
C ARG A 19 6.11 -6.38 4.88
N ILE A 20 6.38 -7.40 5.70
CA ILE A 20 5.91 -7.54 7.07
C ILE A 20 7.14 -7.68 7.96
N ASP A 21 7.32 -6.78 8.92
CA ASP A 21 8.47 -6.74 9.84
C ASP A 21 9.84 -6.83 9.14
N GLY A 22 9.92 -6.25 7.94
CA GLY A 22 11.14 -6.25 7.12
C GLY A 22 11.30 -7.47 6.20
N HIS A 23 10.49 -8.51 6.35
CA HIS A 23 10.48 -9.69 5.48
C HIS A 23 9.70 -9.41 4.18
N ASP A 24 10.37 -9.54 3.03
CA ASP A 24 9.77 -9.25 1.72
C ASP A 24 9.04 -10.46 1.12
N LEU A 25 7.71 -10.36 1.12
CA LEU A 25 6.82 -11.37 0.58
C LEU A 25 6.58 -11.23 -0.92
N GLU A 26 7.13 -10.18 -1.54
CA GLU A 26 6.91 -9.75 -2.93
C GLU A 26 5.44 -9.41 -3.23
N VAL A 27 5.22 -8.51 -4.19
CA VAL A 27 3.88 -8.23 -4.71
C VAL A 27 3.51 -9.26 -5.79
N ASP A 28 2.33 -9.87 -5.67
CA ASP A 28 1.70 -10.61 -6.75
C ASP A 28 0.97 -9.63 -7.69
N ALA A 29 1.67 -9.19 -8.74
CA ALA A 29 1.14 -8.25 -9.73
C ALA A 29 -0.10 -8.78 -10.48
N ARG A 30 -0.35 -10.10 -10.52
CA ARG A 30 -1.54 -10.67 -11.20
C ARG A 30 -2.79 -10.56 -10.35
N ARG A 31 -2.62 -10.48 -9.03
CA ARG A 31 -3.69 -10.39 -8.03
C ARG A 31 -3.78 -9.02 -7.38
N SER A 32 -2.91 -8.09 -7.79
CA SER A 32 -2.88 -6.73 -7.31
C SER A 32 -3.52 -5.80 -8.32
N VAL A 33 -4.39 -4.92 -7.82
CA VAL A 33 -5.10 -3.91 -8.61
C VAL A 33 -5.12 -2.61 -7.80
N VAL A 34 -4.93 -1.51 -8.49
CA VAL A 34 -4.97 -0.16 -7.90
C VAL A 34 -5.73 0.72 -8.86
N ASN A 35 -6.75 1.40 -8.36
CA ASN A 35 -7.57 2.35 -9.08
C ASN A 35 -7.68 3.63 -8.26
N VAL A 36 -7.38 4.77 -8.89
CA VAL A 36 -7.68 6.08 -8.32
C VAL A 36 -8.65 6.74 -9.28
N ASP A 37 -9.83 7.09 -8.78
CA ASP A 37 -10.84 7.74 -9.60
C ASP A 37 -10.57 9.24 -9.79
N VAL A 38 -11.47 9.91 -10.52
CA VAL A 38 -11.36 11.34 -10.85
C VAL A 38 -11.53 12.25 -9.64
N ASP A 39 -12.15 11.76 -8.57
CA ASP A 39 -12.38 12.49 -7.33
C ASP A 39 -11.21 12.32 -6.35
N GLY A 40 -10.20 11.54 -6.74
CA GLY A 40 -9.01 11.26 -5.93
C GLY A 40 -9.25 10.19 -4.87
N VAL A 41 -10.25 9.33 -5.06
CA VAL A 41 -10.56 8.21 -4.17
C VAL A 41 -9.82 6.96 -4.64
N LEU A 42 -9.09 6.31 -3.73
CA LEU A 42 -8.35 5.08 -3.97
C LEU A 42 -9.19 3.84 -3.63
N ASP A 43 -9.27 2.93 -4.59
CA ASP A 43 -9.63 1.53 -4.40
C ASP A 43 -8.47 0.63 -4.82
N ALA A 44 -7.97 -0.18 -3.90
CA ALA A 44 -6.85 -1.06 -4.20
C ALA A 44 -6.92 -2.38 -3.45
N THR A 45 -6.43 -3.42 -4.10
CA THR A 45 -6.06 -4.68 -3.46
C THR A 45 -4.62 -4.95 -3.85
N ILE A 46 -3.73 -5.04 -2.88
CA ILE A 46 -2.34 -5.43 -3.10
C ILE A 46 -2.15 -6.80 -2.45
N ALA A 47 -1.82 -7.80 -3.24
CA ALA A 47 -1.61 -9.15 -2.75
C ALA A 47 -0.12 -9.46 -2.63
N ALA A 48 0.27 -10.13 -1.55
CA ALA A 48 1.59 -10.73 -1.46
C ALA A 48 1.67 -11.99 -2.35
N ARG A 49 2.88 -12.32 -2.82
CA ARG A 49 3.14 -13.57 -3.54
C ARG A 49 3.35 -14.75 -2.60
N ARG A 50 3.86 -14.49 -1.40
CA ARG A 50 4.24 -15.49 -0.40
C ARG A 50 3.49 -15.29 0.91
N ILE A 51 3.39 -16.38 1.67
CA ILE A 51 2.87 -16.40 3.04
C ILE A 51 4.04 -16.13 3.99
N PRO A 52 3.88 -15.32 5.06
CA PRO A 52 4.93 -15.15 6.06
C PRO A 52 5.30 -16.49 6.70
N GLY A 53 6.58 -16.73 6.94
CA GLY A 53 7.07 -18.02 7.43
C GLY A 53 6.48 -18.38 8.80
N GLU A 54 6.34 -17.38 9.67
CA GLU A 54 5.80 -17.42 11.02
C GLU A 54 4.41 -18.07 11.08
N VAL A 55 3.59 -17.88 10.05
CA VAL A 55 2.19 -18.32 9.96
C VAL A 55 1.95 -19.37 8.89
N SER A 56 2.99 -19.72 8.13
CA SER A 56 2.92 -20.63 6.97
C SER A 56 2.39 -22.04 7.27
N HIS A 57 2.42 -22.44 8.54
CA HIS A 57 1.95 -23.75 8.98
C HIS A 57 0.41 -23.84 9.08
N TRP A 58 -0.31 -22.72 9.13
CA TRP A 58 -1.79 -22.70 9.13
C TRP A 58 -2.39 -21.74 8.09
N ALA A 59 -1.67 -20.71 7.65
CA ALA A 59 -2.16 -19.82 6.60
C ALA A 59 -2.05 -20.52 5.23
N THR A 60 -3.16 -20.59 4.50
CA THR A 60 -3.24 -21.24 3.18
C THR A 60 -3.29 -20.24 2.02
N VAL A 61 -3.44 -18.95 2.33
CA VAL A 61 -3.54 -17.86 1.35
C VAL A 61 -2.58 -16.75 1.73
N ALA A 62 -1.86 -16.21 0.73
CA ALA A 62 -0.98 -15.07 0.92
C ALA A 62 -1.75 -13.82 1.38
N PRO A 63 -1.14 -12.98 2.24
CA PRO A 63 -1.80 -11.81 2.77
C PRO A 63 -2.15 -10.79 1.68
N ARG A 64 -3.17 -9.98 1.96
CA ARG A 64 -3.60 -8.88 1.11
C ARG A 64 -3.78 -7.62 1.92
N LEU A 65 -3.50 -6.48 1.31
CA LEU A 65 -3.85 -5.17 1.84
C LEU A 65 -4.92 -4.56 0.94
N HIS A 66 -6.07 -4.27 1.53
CA HIS A 66 -7.23 -3.70 0.87
C HIS A 66 -7.38 -2.24 1.27
N PHE A 67 -7.63 -1.39 0.27
CA PHE A 67 -8.01 0.01 0.42
C PHE A 67 -9.36 0.14 -0.28
N ALA A 68 -10.40 0.50 0.47
CA ALA A 68 -11.73 0.72 -0.05
C ALA A 68 -12.10 2.17 0.18
N ARG A 69 -12.40 2.88 -0.91
CA ARG A 69 -12.88 4.28 -0.90
C ARG A 69 -12.01 5.24 -0.07
N VAL A 70 -10.69 5.16 -0.19
CA VAL A 70 -9.75 5.97 0.61
C VAL A 70 -9.49 7.32 -0.10
N PRO A 71 -10.00 8.46 0.39
CA PRO A 71 -9.77 9.75 -0.24
C PRO A 71 -8.31 10.19 -0.08
N LEU A 72 -7.66 10.51 -1.20
CA LEU A 72 -6.31 11.07 -1.21
C LEU A 72 -6.38 12.59 -1.19
N ARG A 73 -5.67 13.20 -0.25
CA ARG A 73 -5.59 14.66 -0.11
C ARG A 73 -4.14 15.12 -0.20
N PHE A 74 -3.94 16.31 -0.75
CA PHE A 74 -2.63 16.95 -0.75
C PHE A 74 -2.48 17.75 0.54
N ASP A 75 -1.47 17.42 1.34
CA ASP A 75 -1.21 18.05 2.64
C ASP A 75 -0.18 19.21 2.57
N GLY A 76 0.26 19.57 1.37
CA GLY A 76 1.32 20.56 1.14
C GLY A 76 2.66 19.92 0.76
N GLU A 77 2.89 18.66 1.14
CA GLU A 77 4.14 17.95 0.87
C GLU A 77 3.92 16.70 -0.01
N ARG A 78 2.80 16.00 0.19
CA ARG A 78 2.50 14.72 -0.45
C ARG A 78 1.01 14.59 -0.73
N LEU A 79 0.69 13.78 -1.74
CA LEU A 79 -0.67 13.32 -2.00
C LEU A 79 -0.86 11.99 -1.26
N GLY A 80 -1.83 11.89 -0.35
CA GLY A 80 -1.97 10.69 0.48
C GLY A 80 -3.11 10.75 1.48
N ALA A 81 -3.07 9.83 2.43
CA ALA A 81 -3.97 9.77 3.58
C ALA A 81 -3.22 9.25 4.81
N THR A 82 -3.57 9.79 5.97
CA THR A 82 -3.23 9.17 7.26
C THR A 82 -4.41 8.31 7.67
N VAL A 83 -4.15 7.05 7.98
CA VAL A 83 -5.13 6.04 8.36
C VAL A 83 -4.97 5.78 9.85
N ASP A 84 -5.72 6.54 10.65
CA ASP A 84 -5.89 6.34 12.08
C ASP A 84 -7.34 5.92 12.39
N GLN A 85 -7.67 5.77 13.67
CA GLN A 85 -9.02 5.35 14.08
C GLN A 85 -10.09 6.36 13.64
N GLU A 86 -9.84 7.66 13.81
CA GLU A 86 -10.78 8.71 13.44
C GLU A 86 -11.05 8.68 11.92
N PHE A 87 -10.00 8.47 11.13
CA PHE A 87 -10.13 8.28 9.69
C PHE A 87 -10.99 7.06 9.34
N LEU A 88 -10.72 5.89 9.93
CA LEU A 88 -11.51 4.69 9.67
C LEU A 88 -12.97 4.86 10.10
N ASP A 89 -13.22 5.46 11.26
CA ASP A 89 -14.57 5.74 11.76
C ASP A 89 -15.34 6.68 10.81
N SER A 90 -14.63 7.65 10.18
CA SER A 90 -15.23 8.52 9.17
C SER A 90 -15.62 7.78 7.88
N LEU A 91 -14.89 6.70 7.53
CA LEU A 91 -15.15 5.89 6.35
C LEU A 91 -16.22 4.82 6.56
N LEU A 92 -16.37 4.31 7.79
CA LEU A 92 -17.35 3.26 8.12
C LEU A 92 -18.80 3.72 7.94
N LEU A 93 -19.05 5.03 7.89
CA LEU A 93 -20.35 5.59 7.50
C LEU A 93 -20.65 5.43 5.99
N GLU A 94 -19.66 5.10 5.16
CA GLU A 94 -19.75 5.05 3.69
C GLU A 94 -19.16 3.78 3.02
N ASP A 95 -19.07 2.65 3.73
CA ASP A 95 -18.49 1.36 3.26
C ASP A 95 -16.97 1.37 2.93
N GLY A 96 -16.21 2.36 3.41
CA GLY A 96 -14.77 2.47 3.19
C GLY A 96 -13.91 1.82 4.29
N GLY A 97 -12.61 1.61 4.02
CA GLY A 97 -11.67 1.13 5.02
C GLY A 97 -10.29 0.72 4.49
N VAL A 98 -9.36 0.45 5.42
CA VAL A 98 -8.03 -0.10 5.12
C VAL A 98 -7.81 -1.36 5.95
N THR A 99 -7.73 -2.50 5.27
CA THR A 99 -7.77 -3.80 5.92
C THR A 99 -6.65 -4.70 5.44
N PHE A 100 -5.92 -5.28 6.39
CA PHE A 100 -5.02 -6.40 6.16
C PHE A 100 -5.78 -7.72 6.28
N ALA A 101 -5.68 -8.58 5.27
CA ALA A 101 -6.35 -9.87 5.22
C ALA A 101 -5.34 -11.02 5.15
N LEU A 102 -5.40 -11.94 6.12
CA LEU A 102 -4.61 -13.17 6.21
C LEU A 102 -5.45 -14.23 6.94
N SER A 103 -6.28 -15.00 6.22
CA SER A 103 -7.28 -15.93 6.82
C SER A 103 -8.38 -15.27 7.68
N SER A 104 -8.13 -14.08 8.25
CA SER A 104 -9.03 -13.17 8.93
C SER A 104 -8.74 -11.73 8.46
N ARG A 105 -9.59 -10.77 8.81
CA ARG A 105 -9.46 -9.35 8.44
C ARG A 105 -9.14 -8.52 9.68
N PHE A 106 -8.20 -7.59 9.53
CA PHE A 106 -7.73 -6.70 10.58
C PHE A 106 -7.55 -5.30 10.02
N ASP A 107 -7.89 -4.29 10.80
CA ASP A 107 -7.65 -2.91 10.41
C ASP A 107 -6.15 -2.61 10.37
N ALA A 108 -5.74 -1.88 9.34
CA ALA A 108 -4.37 -1.45 9.17
C ALA A 108 -4.28 0.06 9.32
N PHE A 109 -3.42 0.50 10.23
CA PHE A 109 -3.22 1.91 10.55
C PHE A 109 -1.88 2.38 10.02
N GLY A 110 -1.80 3.59 9.49
CA GLY A 110 -0.53 4.10 8.99
C GLY A 110 -0.68 5.26 8.04
N THR A 111 0.20 5.32 7.05
CA THR A 111 0.25 6.38 6.06
C THR A 111 0.26 5.78 4.68
N LEU A 112 -0.68 6.24 3.86
CA LEU A 112 -0.76 6.00 2.44
C LEU A 112 -0.24 7.22 1.69
N THR A 113 0.66 7.02 0.73
CA THR A 113 1.17 8.07 -0.15
C THR A 113 1.08 7.65 -1.60
N SER A 114 0.56 8.54 -2.43
CA SER A 114 0.62 8.47 -3.88
C SER A 114 1.84 9.24 -4.39
N HIS A 115 2.57 8.63 -5.31
CA HIS A 115 3.77 9.16 -5.91
C HIS A 115 3.59 9.31 -7.43
N ALA A 116 4.37 10.21 -8.03
CA ALA A 116 4.43 10.37 -9.47
C ALA A 116 4.79 9.05 -10.18
N GLY A 117 4.20 8.84 -11.37
CA GLY A 117 4.38 7.63 -12.16
C GLY A 117 3.52 6.46 -11.69
N ASP A 118 2.28 6.76 -11.27
CA ASP A 118 1.24 5.80 -10.88
C ASP A 118 1.74 4.81 -9.83
N ARG A 119 2.11 5.30 -8.65
CA ARG A 119 2.63 4.46 -7.55
C ARG A 119 1.99 4.82 -6.24
N ILE A 120 1.63 3.80 -5.46
CA ILE A 120 1.23 3.97 -4.06
C ILE A 120 2.22 3.29 -3.14
N ARG A 121 2.37 3.87 -1.95
CA ARG A 121 3.03 3.26 -0.80
C ARG A 121 2.13 3.35 0.41
N PHE A 122 2.02 2.26 1.14
CA PHE A 122 1.51 2.26 2.50
C PHE A 122 2.59 1.82 3.47
N THR A 123 2.81 2.62 4.50
CA THR A 123 3.66 2.26 5.66
C THR A 123 2.82 2.35 6.91
N GLY A 124 2.73 1.27 7.66
CA GLY A 124 1.81 1.20 8.78
C GLY A 124 2.03 0.01 9.67
N ARG A 125 1.00 -0.33 10.43
CA ARG A 125 0.96 -1.46 11.34
C ARG A 125 -0.41 -2.13 11.32
N VAL A 126 -0.43 -3.39 11.69
CA VAL A 126 -1.66 -4.16 11.90
C VAL A 126 -1.55 -4.91 13.23
N GLU A 127 -2.61 -4.85 14.02
CA GLU A 127 -2.74 -5.64 15.24
C GLU A 127 -3.34 -7.00 14.87
N THR A 128 -2.70 -8.09 15.31
CA THR A 128 -3.14 -9.45 15.02
C THR A 128 -3.08 -10.29 16.29
N PRO A 129 -3.92 -11.33 16.43
CA PRO A 129 -3.87 -12.23 17.58
C PRO A 129 -2.68 -13.21 17.54
N TRP A 130 -1.82 -13.14 16.52
CA TRP A 130 -0.71 -14.08 16.33
C TRP A 130 0.64 -13.53 16.79
N SER A 131 0.68 -12.27 17.23
CA SER A 131 1.87 -11.59 17.69
C SER A 131 1.49 -10.61 18.80
N ASP A 132 2.27 -10.60 19.89
CA ASP A 132 2.11 -9.63 20.98
C ASP A 132 2.47 -8.21 20.53
N GLU A 133 3.37 -8.09 19.55
CA GLU A 133 3.72 -6.82 18.91
C GLU A 133 2.97 -6.62 17.59
N PRO A 134 2.48 -5.40 17.28
CA PRO A 134 1.88 -5.10 15.98
C PRO A 134 2.88 -5.32 14.84
N TRP A 135 2.44 -6.04 13.81
CA TRP A 135 3.23 -6.24 12.61
C TRP A 135 3.39 -4.94 11.82
N ARG A 136 4.62 -4.63 11.39
CA ARG A 136 4.93 -3.44 10.59
C ARG A 136 4.78 -3.75 9.11
N LEU A 137 4.02 -2.92 8.41
CA LEU A 137 3.75 -3.04 6.98
C LEU A 137 4.56 -1.99 6.21
N ASP A 138 5.25 -2.41 5.14
CA ASP A 138 5.80 -1.53 4.09
C ASP A 138 5.41 -2.12 2.74
N VAL A 139 4.35 -1.58 2.15
CA VAL A 139 3.76 -2.06 0.91
C VAL A 139 3.89 -0.96 -0.14
N ALA A 140 4.47 -1.28 -1.28
CA ALA A 140 4.55 -0.36 -2.41
C ALA A 140 4.15 -1.07 -3.69
N CYS A 141 3.30 -0.43 -4.49
CA CYS A 141 2.84 -0.99 -5.76
C CYS A 141 2.76 0.12 -6.81
N GLY A 142 3.43 -0.11 -7.94
CA GLY A 142 3.15 0.61 -9.18
C GLY A 142 1.88 0.09 -9.85
N PHE A 143 1.12 1.01 -10.41
CA PHE A 143 0.00 0.84 -11.30
C PHE A 143 0.26 1.66 -12.57
N GLY A 144 -0.58 1.59 -13.60
CA GLY A 144 -0.38 2.49 -14.77
C GLY A 144 0.68 2.06 -15.80
N GLY A 145 1.08 0.79 -15.83
CA GLY A 145 1.70 0.23 -17.03
C GLY A 145 0.65 -0.11 -18.08
N ARG A 146 0.09 0.88 -18.81
CA ARG A 146 -0.35 0.56 -20.18
C ARG A 146 0.91 0.06 -20.89
N ARG A 147 1.04 -1.26 -21.06
CA ARG A 147 1.85 -1.78 -22.17
C ARG A 147 1.31 -1.04 -23.38
N ARG A 148 2.11 -0.14 -23.96
CA ARG A 148 1.92 0.22 -25.36
C ARG A 148 1.88 -1.13 -26.07
N ALA A 149 0.72 -1.50 -26.60
CA ALA A 149 0.69 -2.51 -27.64
C ALA A 149 1.57 -1.93 -28.75
N GLU A 150 2.75 -2.51 -28.95
CA GLU A 150 3.48 -2.31 -30.19
C GLU A 150 2.55 -2.86 -31.28
N ILE A 151 2.02 -1.94 -32.09
CA ILE A 151 1.42 -2.22 -33.40
C ILE A 151 2.55 -2.05 -34.41
#